data_AF-A0A2A7BJV4-F1
#
_entry.id   AF-A0A2A7BJV4-F1
#
_cell.length_a   1.000
_cell.length_b   1.000
_cell.length_c   1.000
_cell.angle_alpha   90.00
_cell.angle_beta   90.00
_cell.angle_gamma   90.00
#
_symmetry.space_group_name_H-M   'P 1'
#
loop_
_entity.id
_entity.type
_entity.pdbx_description
1 polymer ?
#
loop_
_entity_poly.entity_id
_entity_poly.type
_entity_poly.pdbx_seq_one_letter_code
_entity_poly.pdbx_strand_id
1 'polypeptide(L)' 'MKSINVNRNIYIIESVPFEDKSEQDEEGYYEYFYKGVNLSFHSDKEIIKARIYDDEEIIYFLKNPFLAFGKDFEAIKVY' A
#
# COMPACT_ATOMS: atom_id res chain seq x y z
N MET A 1 -1.06 3.19 -14.94
CA MET A 1 0.02 2.28 -14.50
C MET A 1 1.32 3.05 -14.43
N LYS A 2 1.97 3.07 -13.26
CA LYS A 2 3.33 3.59 -13.10
C LYS A 2 4.28 2.41 -12.92
N SER A 3 5.52 2.54 -13.35
CA SER A 3 6.57 1.57 -13.07
C SER A 3 7.74 2.24 -12.38
N ILE A 4 8.44 1.46 -11.56
CA ILE A 4 9.63 1.91 -10.84
C ILE A 4 10.72 0.83 -10.95
N ASN A 5 11.97 1.25 -11.12
CA ASN A 5 13.11 0.36 -11.05
C ASN A 5 13.73 0.44 -9.65
N VAL A 6 13.69 -0.66 -8.92
CA VAL A 6 14.16 -0.76 -7.54
C VAL A 6 14.92 -2.07 -7.41
N ASN A 7 16.15 -2.02 -6.90
CA ASN A 7 16.99 -3.20 -6.68
C ASN A 7 17.16 -4.06 -7.95
N ARG A 8 17.28 -3.40 -9.12
CA ARG A 8 17.37 -4.03 -10.46
C ARG A 8 16.14 -4.84 -10.90
N ASN A 9 15.03 -4.72 -10.18
CA ASN A 9 13.74 -5.26 -10.61
C ASN A 9 12.85 -4.11 -11.08
N ILE A 10 12.01 -4.37 -12.07
CA ILE A 10 10.97 -3.45 -12.51
C ILE A 10 9.68 -3.85 -11.78
N TYR A 11 9.13 -2.92 -11.01
CA TYR A 11 7.82 -3.10 -10.39
C TYR A 11 6.78 -2.24 -11.11
N ILE A 12 5.66 -2.86 -11.47
CA ILE A 12 4.45 -2.18 -11.92
C ILE A 12 3.62 -1.88 -10.67
N ILE A 13 3.25 -0.61 -10.51
CA ILE A 13 2.50 -0.14 -9.35
C ILE A 13 1.02 -0.03 -9.72
N GLU A 14 0.21 -0.74 -8.96
CA GLU A 14 -1.24 -0.62 -8.95
C GLU A 14 -1.68 0.06 -7.65
N SER A 15 -2.67 0.95 -7.78
CA SER A 15 -3.21 1.76 -6.71
C SER A 15 -4.72 1.62 -6.76
N VAL A 16 -5.30 1.02 -5.72
CA VAL A 16 -6.74 0.76 -5.64
C VAL A 16 -7.27 1.40 -4.36
N PRO A 17 -8.20 2.37 -4.44
CA PRO A 17 -8.81 2.94 -3.25
C PRO A 17 -9.58 1.87 -2.48
N PHE A 18 -9.63 1.99 -1.16
CA PHE A 18 -10.46 1.15 -0.31
C PHE A 18 -11.21 1.99 0.71
N GLU A 19 -12.34 1.45 1.13
CA GLU A 19 -13.08 1.90 2.30
C GLU A 19 -13.31 0.66 3.17
N ASP A 20 -12.94 0.74 4.44
CA ASP A 20 -13.20 -0.29 5.44
C ASP A 20 -14.09 0.31 6.52
N LYS A 21 -15.08 -0.47 6.95
CA LYS A 21 -16.10 -0.02 7.90
C LYS A 21 -16.07 -0.96 9.10
N SER A 22 -16.12 -0.40 10.30
CA SER A 22 -16.29 -1.21 11.51
C SER A 22 -17.63 -1.94 11.52
N GLU A 23 -17.87 -2.72 12.57
CA GLU A 23 -19.22 -3.18 12.87
C GLU A 23 -20.18 -1.99 12.98
N GLN A 24 -21.40 -2.21 12.50
CA GLN A 24 -22.46 -1.22 12.48
C GLN A 24 -23.23 -1.32 13.81
N ASP A 25 -23.48 -0.21 14.47
CA ASP A 25 -24.28 -0.19 15.69
C ASP A 25 -25.77 -0.47 15.43
N GLU A 26 -26.56 -0.61 16.50
CA GLU A 26 -27.99 -0.90 16.42
C GLU A 26 -28.80 0.19 15.70
N GLU A 27 -28.27 1.41 15.61
CA GLU A 27 -28.89 2.56 14.93
C GLU A 27 -28.47 2.69 13.46
N GLY A 28 -27.54 1.85 13.01
CA GLY A 28 -27.09 1.80 11.64
C GLY A 28 -25.85 2.68 11.35
N TYR A 29 -25.17 3.21 12.36
CA TYR A 29 -23.94 3.98 12.18
C TYR A 29 -22.70 3.10 12.27
N TYR A 30 -21.65 3.50 11.56
CA TYR A 30 -20.34 2.87 11.67
C TYR A 30 -19.49 3.68 12.65
N GLU A 31 -18.95 3.02 13.68
CA GLU A 31 -18.05 3.68 14.64
C GLU A 31 -16.74 4.13 13.99
N TYR A 32 -16.19 3.33 13.08
CA TYR A 32 -14.96 3.65 12.37
C TYR A 32 -15.12 3.49 10.87
N PHE A 33 -14.55 4.46 10.16
CA PHE A 33 -14.53 4.52 8.72
C PHE A 33 -13.10 4.78 8.26
N TYR A 34 -12.45 3.72 7.77
CA TYR A 34 -11.08 3.82 7.27
C TYR A 34 -11.11 3.94 5.77
N LYS A 35 -10.34 4.89 5.25
CA LYS A 35 -10.18 5.11 3.83
C LYS A 35 -8.71 5.18 3.49
N GLY A 36 -8.40 4.87 2.24
CA GLY A 36 -7.07 5.03 1.74
C GLY A 36 -6.86 4.32 0.43
N VAL A 37 -5.60 4.00 0.17
CA VAL A 37 -5.15 3.36 -1.05
C VAL A 37 -4.38 2.10 -0.70
N ASN A 38 -4.80 0.98 -1.29
CA ASN A 38 -3.96 -0.21 -1.36
C ASN A 38 -3.01 -0.08 -2.55
N LEU A 39 -1.71 -0.21 -2.27
CA LEU A 39 -0.65 -0.24 -3.26
C LEU A 39 -0.19 -1.68 -3.47
N SER A 40 -0.05 -2.09 -4.73
CA SER A 40 0.56 -3.36 -5.09
C SER A 40 1.69 -3.13 -6.08
N PHE A 41 2.87 -3.66 -5.75
CA PHE A 41 4.08 -3.59 -6.56
C PHE A 41 4.31 -4.97 -7.18
N HIS A 42 4.08 -5.09 -8.47
CA HIS A 42 4.14 -6.33 -9.23
C HIS A 42 5.45 -6.44 -9.99
N SER A 43 6.20 -7.51 -9.76
CA SER A 43 7.34 -7.91 -10.60
C SER A 43 7.14 -9.35 -11.07
N ASP A 44 8.00 -9.82 -11.97
CA ASP A 44 8.00 -11.22 -12.42
C ASP A 44 8.28 -12.23 -11.29
N LYS A 45 8.84 -11.76 -10.17
CA LYS A 45 9.29 -12.63 -9.06
C LYS A 45 8.35 -12.61 -7.86
N GLU A 46 7.72 -11.47 -7.59
CA GLU A 46 6.95 -11.25 -6.37
C GLU A 46 5.94 -10.11 -6.52
N ILE A 47 4.99 -10.11 -5.58
CA ILE A 47 4.05 -9.01 -5.35
C ILE A 47 4.25 -8.51 -3.93
N ILE A 48 4.53 -7.21 -3.79
CA ILE A 48 4.64 -6.54 -2.50
C ILE A 48 3.39 -5.68 -2.34
N LYS A 49 2.73 -5.83 -1.20
CA LYS A 49 1.49 -5.11 -0.89
C LYS A 49 1.76 -4.09 0.20
N ALA A 50 1.22 -2.90 0.01
CA ALA A 50 1.25 -1.83 0.98
C ALA A 50 -0.10 -1.10 1.03
N ARG A 51 -0.26 -0.25 2.05
CA ARG A 51 -1.45 0.57 2.26
C ARG A 51 -1.06 1.94 2.78
N ILE A 52 -1.75 2.97 2.33
CA ILE A 52 -1.72 4.33 2.88
C ILE A 52 -3.14 4.68 3.29
N TYR A 53 -3.34 5.20 4.50
CA TYR A 53 -4.64 5.73 4.94
C TYR A 53 -4.73 7.22 4.59
N ASP A 54 -5.92 7.72 4.25
CA ASP A 54 -6.10 9.11 3.78
C ASP A 54 -5.63 10.15 4.82
N ASP A 55 -5.76 9.83 6.11
CA ASP A 55 -5.40 10.71 7.22
C ASP A 55 -3.96 10.49 7.74
N GLU A 56 -3.14 9.73 7.01
CA GLU A 56 -1.78 9.37 7.42
C GLU A 56 -0.73 9.62 6.33
N GLU A 57 0.44 10.12 6.74
CA GLU A 57 1.63 10.24 5.89
C GLU A 57 2.51 8.98 5.96
N ILE A 58 1.94 7.84 6.37
CA ILE A 58 2.64 6.59 6.63
C ILE A 58 2.19 5.52 5.63
N ILE A 59 3.18 4.85 5.03
CA ILE A 59 2.97 3.66 4.21
C ILE A 59 3.19 2.38 5.03
N TYR A 60 2.17 1.52 5.07
CA TYR A 60 2.17 0.24 5.76
C TYR A 60 2.43 -0.90 4.78
N PHE A 61 3.55 -1.59 4.94
CA PHE A 61 3.84 -2.78 4.15
C PHE A 61 3.36 -4.05 4.86
N LEU A 62 2.71 -4.95 4.11
CA LEU A 62 2.24 -6.24 4.63
C LEU A 62 3.41 -7.19 4.97
N LYS A 63 4.59 -6.96 4.40
CA LYS A 63 5.83 -7.71 4.64
C LYS A 63 6.99 -6.73 4.73
N ASN A 64 8.10 -7.15 5.33
CA ASN A 64 9.28 -6.29 5.45
C ASN A 64 9.77 -5.83 4.05
N PRO A 65 9.64 -4.53 3.72
CA PRO A 65 9.95 -4.02 2.38
C PRO A 65 11.45 -4.01 2.08
N PHE A 66 12.32 -4.00 3.12
CA PHE A 66 13.77 -4.04 2.94
C PHE A 66 14.25 -5.33 2.29
N LEU A 67 13.52 -6.44 2.46
CA LEU A 67 13.90 -7.72 1.82
C LEU A 67 13.76 -7.66 0.29
N ALA A 68 12.80 -6.89 -0.21
CA ALA A 68 12.56 -6.75 -1.63
C ALA A 68 13.31 -5.55 -2.24
N PHE A 69 13.16 -4.37 -1.63
CA PHE A 69 13.66 -3.11 -2.16
C PHE A 69 15.11 -2.81 -1.74
N GLY A 70 15.61 -3.46 -0.69
CA GLY A 70 16.98 -3.28 -0.23
C GLY A 70 17.32 -1.81 0.08
N LYS A 71 18.46 -1.35 -0.46
CA LYS A 71 18.93 0.03 -0.30
C LYS A 71 18.14 1.06 -1.11
N ASP A 72 17.38 0.60 -2.09
CA ASP A 72 16.58 1.46 -2.98
C ASP A 72 15.18 1.74 -2.40
N PHE A 73 14.92 1.33 -1.15
CA PHE A 73 13.66 1.59 -0.43
C PHE A 73 13.29 3.07 -0.39
N GLU A 74 14.27 3.97 -0.29
CA GLU A 74 14.03 5.42 -0.28
C GLU A 74 13.30 5.90 -1.54
N ALA A 75 13.46 5.23 -2.69
CA ALA A 75 12.76 5.57 -3.92
C ALA A 75 11.25 5.28 -3.85
N ILE A 76 10.81 4.44 -2.91
CA ILE A 76 9.39 4.11 -2.69
C ILE A 76 8.70 5.21 -1.87
N LYS A 77 9.41 5.99 -1.05
CA LYS A 77 8.83 7.04 -0.18
C LYS A 77 8.17 8.21 -0.92
N VAL A 78 8.27 8.26 -2.25
CA VAL A 78 7.64 9.28 -3.09
C VAL A 78 6.15 8.96 -3.33
N TYR A 79 5.69 7.76 -2.96
CA TYR A 79 4.31 7.29 -3.07
C TYR A 79 3.65 7.25 -1.70
#